data_AF-A0A4Y9FVE4-F1
#
_entry.id   AF-A0A4Y9FVE4-F1
#
_cell.length_a   1.000
_cell.length_b   1.000
_cell.length_c   1.000
_cell.angle_alpha   90.00
_cell.angle_beta   90.00
_cell.angle_gamma   90.00
#
_symmetry.space_group_name_H-M   'P 1'
#
loop_
_entity.id
_entity.type
_entity.pdbx_description
1 polymer ?
#
loop_
_entity_poly.entity_id
_entity_poly.type
_entity_poly.pdbx_seq_one_letter_code
_entity_poly.pdbx_strand_id
1 'polypeptide(L)'
;MTGEGSAWRASDAATFDIACEAANTAIAAVLRLADDGAILHERAIAEASAIRRELVEVDAYDRKALEALIDRLTFRITELSGPLP
;
A
#
# COMPACT_ATOMS: atom_id res chain seq x y z
N MET A 1 6.85 -4.09 38.14
CA MET A 1 5.94 -4.33 37.01
C MET A 1 5.48 -2.96 36.50
N THR A 2 6.37 -2.28 35.79
CA THR A 2 6.13 -0.98 35.17
C THR A 2 5.51 -1.23 33.81
N GLY A 3 4.32 -0.68 33.58
CA GLY A 3 3.50 -0.98 32.40
C GLY A 3 4.20 -0.61 31.10
N GLU A 4 4.67 -1.63 30.38
CA GLU A 4 4.94 -1.56 28.95
C GLU A 4 3.61 -1.71 28.19
N GLY A 5 2.72 -0.76 28.42
CA GLY A 5 1.51 -0.61 27.62
C GLY A 5 1.90 0.01 26.29
N SER A 6 1.88 -0.79 25.24
CA SER A 6 1.97 -0.43 23.83
C SER A 6 1.21 0.86 23.53
N ALA A 7 1.93 1.98 23.49
CA ALA A 7 1.38 3.29 23.14
C ALA A 7 1.76 3.54 21.68
N TRP A 8 0.89 3.11 20.77
CA TRP A 8 0.96 3.54 19.37
C TRP A 8 1.03 5.07 19.34
N ARG A 9 2.14 5.64 18.90
CA ARG A 9 2.28 7.10 18.91
C ARG A 9 1.38 7.66 17.82
N ALA A 10 0.87 8.88 17.98
CA ALA A 10 0.08 9.53 16.93
C ALA A 10 0.83 9.58 15.57
N SER A 11 2.15 9.67 15.62
CA SER A 11 3.00 9.55 14.42
C SER A 11 2.92 8.18 13.74
N ASP A 12 2.77 7.09 14.50
CA ASP A 12 2.77 5.74 13.97
C ASP A 12 1.41 5.43 13.32
N ALA A 13 0.33 5.93 13.91
CA ALA A 13 -1.00 5.91 13.30
C ALA A 13 -1.03 6.68 11.97
N ALA A 14 -0.45 7.89 11.92
CA ALA A 14 -0.35 8.65 10.68
C ALA A 14 0.47 7.92 9.61
N THR A 15 1.57 7.25 9.98
CA THR A 15 2.35 6.44 9.04
C THR A 15 1.54 5.26 8.49
N PHE A 16 0.76 4.58 9.34
CA PHE A 16 -0.13 3.51 8.89
C PHE A 16 -1.24 4.00 7.95
N ASP A 17 -1.83 5.16 8.24
CA ASP A 17 -2.84 5.78 7.36
C ASP A 17 -2.25 6.10 5.98
N ILE A 18 -1.02 6.64 5.93
CA ILE A 18 -0.30 6.88 4.67
C ILE A 18 -0.07 5.56 3.90
N ALA A 19 0.28 4.47 4.60
CA ALA A 19 0.42 3.16 3.97
C ALA A 19 -0.91 2.65 3.39
N CYS A 20 -2.03 2.90 4.08
CA CYS A 20 -3.36 2.57 3.58
C CYS A 20 -3.72 3.38 2.31
N GLU A 21 -3.44 4.68 2.30
CA GLU A 21 -3.67 5.55 1.14
C GLU A 21 -2.83 5.12 -0.08
N ALA A 22 -1.54 4.82 0.14
CA ALA A 22 -0.67 4.33 -0.92
C ALA A 22 -1.17 2.99 -1.49
N ALA A 23 -1.60 2.05 -0.64
CA ALA A 23 -2.12 0.77 -1.09
C ALA A 23 -3.41 0.93 -1.91
N ASN A 24 -4.36 1.76 -1.44
CA ASN A 24 -5.60 2.03 -2.15
C ASN A 24 -5.34 2.70 -3.50
N THR A 25 -4.38 3.63 -3.56
CA THR A 25 -3.98 4.31 -4.80
C THR A 25 -3.37 3.34 -5.80
N ALA A 26 -2.48 2.45 -5.34
CA ALA A 26 -1.88 1.42 -6.18
C ALA A 26 -2.93 0.44 -6.73
N ILE A 27 -3.87 -0.01 -5.89
CA ILE A 27 -4.99 -0.87 -6.30
C ILE A 27 -5.85 -0.18 -7.37
N ALA A 28 -6.22 1.07 -7.14
CA ALA A 28 -7.01 1.84 -8.10
C ALA A 28 -6.29 1.99 -9.45
N ALA A 29 -4.97 2.24 -9.43
CA ALA A 29 -4.16 2.34 -10.65
C ALA A 29 -4.15 1.01 -11.42
N VAL A 30 -3.95 -0.12 -10.74
CA VAL A 30 -4.00 -1.46 -11.37
C VAL A 30 -5.37 -1.75 -11.99
N LEU A 31 -6.46 -1.46 -11.27
CA LEU A 31 -7.80 -1.71 -11.78
C LEU A 31 -8.12 -0.83 -13.00
N ARG A 32 -7.69 0.45 -12.97
CA ARG A 32 -7.83 1.34 -14.12
C ARG A 32 -7.11 0.81 -15.36
N LEU A 33 -5.92 0.24 -15.22
CA LEU A 33 -5.22 -0.39 -16.35
C LEU A 33 -6.01 -1.56 -16.96
N ALA A 34 -6.79 -2.28 -16.15
CA ALA A 34 -7.66 -3.33 -16.65
C ALA A 34 -8.85 -2.76 -17.41
N ASP A 35 -9.47 -1.70 -16.87
CA ASP A 35 -10.59 -0.99 -17.50
C ASP A 35 -10.17 -0.35 -18.83
N ASP A 36 -8.94 0.17 -18.91
CA ASP A 36 -8.32 0.71 -20.12
C ASP A 36 -7.87 -0.38 -21.11
N GLY A 37 -8.01 -1.67 -20.75
CA GLY A 37 -7.62 -2.82 -21.58
C GLY A 37 -6.11 -3.06 -21.68
N ALA A 38 -5.30 -2.36 -20.87
CA ALA A 38 -3.84 -2.51 -20.86
C ALA A 38 -3.38 -3.80 -20.18
N ILE A 39 -4.19 -4.35 -19.26
CA ILE A 39 -3.96 -5.66 -18.64
C ILE A 39 -5.27 -6.48 -18.56
N LEU A 40 -5.15 -7.80 -18.38
CA LEU A 40 -6.31 -8.65 -18.12
C LEU A 40 -6.90 -8.37 -16.73
N HIS A 41 -8.22 -8.43 -16.63
CA HIS A 41 -8.94 -8.17 -15.37
C HIS A 41 -8.56 -9.18 -14.26
N GLU A 42 -8.35 -10.46 -14.60
CA GLU A 42 -7.91 -11.46 -13.61
C GLU A 42 -6.52 -11.14 -13.05
N ARG A 43 -5.63 -10.63 -13.91
CA ARG A 43 -4.30 -10.18 -13.48
C ARG A 43 -4.40 -8.96 -12.58
N ALA A 44 -5.29 -8.03 -12.89
CA ALA A 44 -5.53 -6.85 -12.07
C ALA A 44 -6.06 -7.21 -10.67
N ILE A 45 -7.00 -8.16 -10.59
CA ILE A 45 -7.52 -8.67 -9.31
C ILE A 45 -6.41 -9.35 -8.49
N ALA A 46 -5.58 -10.17 -9.14
CA ALA A 46 -4.48 -10.86 -8.46
C ALA A 46 -3.47 -9.87 -7.87
N GLU A 47 -3.09 -8.85 -8.64
CA GLU A 47 -2.20 -7.77 -8.20
C GLU A 47 -2.82 -6.93 -7.07
N ALA A 48 -4.09 -6.53 -7.20
CA ALA A 48 -4.80 -5.80 -6.15
C ALA A 48 -4.89 -6.61 -4.84
N SER A 49 -5.12 -7.92 -4.96
CA SER A 49 -5.15 -8.84 -3.82
C SER A 49 -3.79 -8.98 -3.15
N ALA A 50 -2.71 -9.00 -3.93
CA ALA A 50 -1.35 -9.04 -3.40
C ALA A 50 -1.03 -7.75 -2.60
N ILE A 51 -1.33 -6.58 -3.16
CA ILE A 51 -1.16 -5.28 -2.48
C ILE A 51 -1.95 -5.25 -1.16
N ARG A 52 -3.21 -5.70 -1.19
CA ARG A 52 -4.05 -5.75 0.02
C ARG A 52 -3.46 -6.67 1.08
N ARG A 53 -2.89 -7.81 0.67
CA ARG A 53 -2.25 -8.76 1.58
C ARG A 53 -1.00 -8.16 2.23
N GLU A 54 -0.14 -7.50 1.46
CA GLU A 54 1.05 -6.84 1.99
C GLU A 54 0.71 -5.81 3.08
N LEU A 55 -0.36 -5.02 2.89
CA LEU A 55 -0.84 -4.08 3.90
C LEU A 55 -1.40 -4.76 5.16
N VAL A 56 -2.00 -5.94 5.03
CA VAL A 56 -2.55 -6.67 6.19
C VAL A 56 -1.46 -7.41 6.96
N GLU A 57 -0.43 -7.87 6.26
CA GLU A 57 0.66 -8.67 6.85
C GLU A 57 1.79 -7.80 7.43
N VAL A 58 1.92 -6.53 7.04
CA VAL A 58 2.90 -5.63 7.64
C VAL A 58 2.58 -5.37 9.11
N ASP A 59 3.61 -5.42 9.96
CA ASP A 59 3.46 -5.04 11.36
C ASP A 59 3.23 -3.53 11.47
N ALA A 60 2.02 -3.13 11.89
CA ALA A 60 1.63 -1.73 12.06
C ALA A 60 2.40 -1.01 13.19
N TYR A 61 3.12 -1.75 14.04
CA TYR A 61 4.00 -1.20 15.06
C TYR A 61 5.45 -1.06 14.59
N ASP A 62 5.83 -1.73 13.49
CA ASP A 62 7.15 -1.57 12.88
C ASP A 62 7.13 -0.42 11.86
N ARG A 63 7.51 0.76 12.34
CA ARG A 63 7.64 1.96 11.51
C ARG A 63 8.52 1.75 10.27
N LYS A 64 9.64 1.03 10.40
CA LYS A 64 10.54 0.82 9.26
C LYS A 64 9.90 -0.08 8.22
N ALA A 65 9.15 -1.09 8.66
CA ALA A 65 8.40 -1.95 7.76
C ALA A 65 7.30 -1.17 7.01
N LEU A 66 6.59 -0.26 7.71
CA LEU A 66 5.60 0.63 7.09
C LEU A 66 6.23 1.61 6.10
N GLU A 67 7.31 2.29 6.47
CA GLU A 67 8.03 3.21 5.57
C GLU A 67 8.52 2.47 4.31
N ALA A 68 9.09 1.27 4.46
CA ALA A 68 9.50 0.45 3.32
C ALA A 68 8.32 0.00 2.45
N LEU A 69 7.14 -0.27 3.04
CA LEU A 69 5.93 -0.58 2.29
C LEU A 69 5.45 0.64 1.49
N ILE A 70 5.42 1.82 2.12
CA ILE A 70 5.04 3.09 1.49
C ILE A 70 5.93 3.37 0.28
N ASP A 71 7.25 3.23 0.43
CA ASP A 71 8.21 3.47 -0.67
C ASP A 71 7.96 2.51 -1.85
N ARG A 72 7.76 1.22 -1.56
CA ARG A 72 7.46 0.22 -2.61
C ARG A 72 6.14 0.53 -3.33
N LEU A 73 5.08 0.86 -2.59
CA LEU A 73 3.79 1.18 -3.18
C LEU A 73 3.84 2.48 -3.99
N THR A 74 4.57 3.49 -3.52
CA THR A 74 4.78 4.75 -4.25
C THR A 74 5.53 4.53 -5.56
N PHE A 75 6.57 3.70 -5.53
CA PHE A 75 7.28 3.28 -6.74
C PHE A 75 6.32 2.57 -7.71
N ARG A 76 5.52 1.62 -7.22
CA ARG A 76 4.53 0.89 -8.02
C ARG A 76 3.50 1.82 -8.65
N ILE A 77 2.98 2.79 -7.90
CA ILE A 77 2.03 3.80 -8.43
C ILE A 77 2.65 4.55 -9.60
N THR A 78 3.92 4.92 -9.49
CA THR A 78 4.65 5.64 -10.55
C THR A 78 4.81 4.76 -11.80
N GLU A 79 5.15 3.49 -11.63
CA GLU A 79 5.23 2.53 -12.75
C GLU A 79 3.87 2.33 -13.43
N LEU A 80 2.79 2.20 -12.65
CA LEU A 80 1.44 1.93 -13.16
C LEU A 80 0.77 3.16 -13.79
N SER A 81 1.13 4.35 -13.34
CA SER A 81 0.55 5.59 -13.85
C SER A 81 1.24 6.07 -15.13
N GLY A 82 2.47 5.63 -15.39
CA GLY A 82 3.30 6.11 -16.49
C GLY A 82 3.56 7.63 -16.41
N PRO A 83 4.42 8.20 -17.28
CA PRO A 83 4.33 9.64 -17.54
C PRO A 83 2.93 9.91 -18.13
N LEU A 84 2.21 10.88 -17.56
CA LEU A 84 1.02 11.44 -18.22
C LEU A 84 1.42 11.78 -19.67
N PRO A 85 0.63 11.35 -20.69
CA PRO A 85 0.89 11.75 -22.07
C PRO A 85 0.85 13.27 -22.24
#